data_AF-A0A6N9NYM4-F1
#
_entry.id   AF-A0A6N9NYM4-F1
#
_cell.length_a   1.000
_cell.length_b   1.000
_cell.length_c   1.000
_cell.angle_alpha   90.00
_cell.angle_beta   90.00
_cell.angle_gamma   90.00
#
_symmetry.space_group_name_H-M   'P 1'
#
loop_
_entity.id
_entity.type
_entity.pdbx_description
1 polymer ?
#
loop_
_entity_poly.entity_id
_entity_poly.type
_entity_poly.pdbx_seq_one_letter_code
_entity_poly.pdbx_strand_id
1 'polypeptide(L)'
;MRKKKHLAALAFAGILGAAVLGSGMTTFAASGWVQNGNNYVYYDADGSLHKGWINTSDGYYYMDLSTGVMSVGWKKINDKWYYFKSDGLMATGWVNDNNKHYYMLSDGTMVVSQWLNIGNDYYYMRSDGSMLLGWRNMDNAWYYFDPSSGKCVLNTAIDIDGSYFLFGSDGKMLTGWQQYNGNYYYFNMNANSAGIPLGKMLTGWLSDGTNKYYMDPANGIMSTAWKQIDGYYHYFNNSGHMQTGWIQVSGTYYYLDPADGRMVAGTSRTIDGVTYQFANNGACNTSVNTNNVYNGSSGNGGGGSSTPVVGGSSYSSGGPGASSSSNRTTPGGTSPSGNSGDSLEAGLTGGPKP
;
A
#
# COMPACT_ATOMS: atom_id res chain seq x y z
N MET A 1 37.19 -14.41 1.50
CA MET A 1 37.86 -15.49 0.73
C MET A 1 37.13 -15.69 -0.59
N ARG A 2 37.89 -15.85 -1.69
CA ARG A 2 37.51 -16.29 -3.05
C ARG A 2 36.40 -15.49 -3.78
N LYS A 3 36.80 -14.39 -4.45
CA LYS A 3 36.10 -13.91 -5.65
C LYS A 3 36.32 -14.95 -6.76
N LYS A 4 35.26 -15.70 -7.12
CA LYS A 4 35.27 -16.54 -8.33
C LYS A 4 35.19 -15.60 -9.53
N LYS A 5 36.29 -15.47 -10.28
CA LYS A 5 36.27 -14.86 -11.61
C LYS A 5 35.62 -15.89 -12.54
N HIS A 6 34.37 -15.67 -12.91
CA HIS A 6 33.77 -16.40 -14.02
C HIS A 6 34.36 -15.83 -15.31
N LEU A 7 35.34 -16.51 -15.91
CA LEU A 7 35.71 -16.29 -17.31
C LEU A 7 34.57 -16.88 -18.15
N ALA A 8 33.64 -16.05 -18.58
CA ALA A 8 32.76 -16.38 -19.68
C ALA A 8 33.57 -16.26 -20.97
N ALA A 9 33.79 -17.37 -21.66
CA ALA A 9 34.31 -17.35 -23.02
C ALA A 9 33.24 -16.76 -23.94
N LEU A 10 33.52 -15.61 -24.53
CA LEU A 10 32.66 -14.95 -25.50
C LEU A 10 32.88 -15.61 -26.87
N ALA A 11 31.85 -16.31 -27.36
CA ALA A 11 31.79 -16.75 -28.75
C ALA A 11 31.04 -15.67 -29.54
N PHE A 12 31.77 -14.74 -30.18
CA PHE A 12 31.18 -13.87 -31.18
C PHE A 12 30.96 -14.68 -32.45
N ALA A 13 29.73 -14.72 -32.95
CA ALA A 13 29.43 -15.23 -34.28
C ALA A 13 29.83 -14.17 -35.33
N GLY A 14 31.13 -13.89 -35.44
CA GLY A 14 31.72 -13.06 -36.48
C GLY A 14 32.72 -13.89 -37.27
N ILE A 15 32.53 -13.97 -38.59
CA ILE A 15 33.36 -14.76 -39.50
C ILE A 15 34.85 -14.45 -39.29
N LEU A 16 35.65 -15.46 -38.93
CA LEU A 16 37.10 -15.43 -39.02
C LEU A 16 37.51 -15.42 -40.50
N GLY A 17 37.74 -14.24 -41.07
CA GLY A 17 38.45 -14.08 -42.34
C GLY A 17 39.96 -14.20 -42.11
N ALA A 18 40.53 -15.40 -42.22
CA ALA A 18 41.97 -15.58 -42.26
C ALA A 18 42.48 -15.47 -43.72
N ALA A 19 43.62 -14.80 -43.92
CA ALA A 19 44.46 -15.04 -45.08
C ALA A 19 45.94 -14.98 -44.68
N VAL A 20 46.67 -16.09 -44.92
CA VAL A 20 48.14 -16.16 -44.89
C VAL A 20 48.67 -16.00 -46.32
N LEU A 21 49.48 -14.97 -46.49
CA LEU A 21 50.63 -14.73 -47.37
C LEU A 21 50.73 -15.50 -48.72
N GLY A 22 50.52 -14.74 -49.80
CA GLY A 22 51.07 -14.98 -51.13
C GLY A 22 51.22 -13.64 -51.86
N SER A 23 52.44 -13.27 -52.22
CA SER A 23 52.81 -12.00 -52.85
C SER A 23 52.00 -11.71 -54.11
N GLY A 24 51.09 -10.73 -54.05
CA GLY A 24 50.42 -10.18 -55.23
C GLY A 24 48.92 -9.91 -55.15
N MET A 25 48.25 -10.11 -54.00
CA MET A 25 46.82 -9.79 -53.86
C MET A 25 46.58 -8.70 -52.81
N THR A 26 45.66 -7.79 -53.12
CA THR A 26 45.10 -6.80 -52.19
C THR A 26 44.69 -7.47 -50.90
N THR A 27 45.27 -7.06 -49.77
CA THR A 27 44.87 -7.49 -48.43
C THR A 27 43.40 -7.14 -48.23
N PHE A 28 42.50 -8.12 -48.16
CA PHE A 28 41.18 -7.87 -47.60
C PHE A 28 41.41 -7.51 -46.13
N ALA A 29 41.20 -6.25 -45.77
CA ALA A 29 41.20 -5.83 -44.38
C ALA A 29 40.17 -6.70 -43.65
N ALA A 30 40.56 -7.29 -42.52
CA ALA A 30 39.64 -8.08 -41.72
C ALA A 30 38.53 -7.14 -41.20
N SER A 31 37.34 -7.21 -41.81
CA SER A 31 36.13 -6.53 -41.33
C SER A 31 35.48 -7.37 -40.24
N GLY A 32 34.89 -6.73 -39.23
CA GLY A 32 34.21 -7.37 -38.11
C GLY A 32 34.93 -7.21 -36.78
N TRP A 33 34.54 -8.05 -35.82
CA TRP A 33 35.08 -8.05 -34.46
C TRP A 33 36.53 -8.54 -34.43
N VAL A 34 37.41 -7.75 -33.80
CA VAL A 34 38.81 -8.09 -33.57
C VAL A 34 39.12 -7.94 -32.09
N GLN A 35 39.70 -8.99 -31.49
CA GLN A 35 40.18 -8.95 -30.11
C GLN A 35 41.60 -8.40 -30.08
N ASN A 36 41.83 -7.34 -29.30
CA ASN A 36 43.14 -6.75 -29.05
C ASN A 36 43.44 -6.78 -27.55
N GLY A 37 44.22 -7.77 -27.13
CA GLY A 37 44.43 -8.08 -25.70
C GLY A 37 43.11 -8.45 -25.01
N ASN A 38 42.72 -7.66 -24.01
CA ASN A 38 41.46 -7.86 -23.27
C ASN A 38 40.28 -7.06 -23.85
N ASN A 39 40.51 -6.27 -24.91
CA ASN A 39 39.52 -5.37 -25.50
C ASN A 39 39.04 -5.92 -26.85
N TYR A 40 37.83 -5.52 -27.24
CA TYR A 40 37.29 -5.79 -28.57
C TYR A 40 37.15 -4.48 -29.34
N VAL A 41 37.47 -4.50 -30.62
CA VAL A 41 37.26 -3.42 -31.58
C VAL A 41 36.48 -3.97 -32.77
N TYR A 42 35.90 -3.10 -33.60
CA TYR A 42 35.18 -3.51 -34.80
C TYR A 42 35.73 -2.75 -36.00
N TYR A 43 35.99 -3.46 -37.10
CA TYR A 43 36.39 -2.85 -38.37
C TYR A 43 35.26 -2.93 -39.40
N ASP A 44 34.98 -1.81 -40.06
CA ASP A 44 33.99 -1.75 -41.12
C ASP A 44 34.45 -2.51 -42.38
N ALA A 45 33.54 -2.71 -43.34
CA ALA A 45 33.84 -3.42 -44.58
C ALA A 45 34.95 -2.76 -45.42
N ASP A 46 35.17 -1.46 -45.23
CA ASP A 46 36.27 -0.70 -45.86
C ASP A 46 37.60 -0.80 -45.09
N GLY A 47 37.64 -1.56 -43.99
CA GLY A 47 38.81 -1.74 -43.14
C GLY A 47 39.06 -0.60 -42.15
N SER A 48 38.16 0.38 -42.05
CA SER A 48 38.27 1.47 -41.06
C SER A 48 37.81 1.01 -39.67
N LEU A 49 38.40 1.61 -38.62
CA LEU A 49 38.04 1.31 -37.22
C LEU A 49 36.69 1.97 -36.88
N HIS A 50 35.68 1.17 -36.57
CA HIS A 50 34.34 1.65 -36.24
C HIS A 50 34.31 2.33 -34.87
N LYS A 51 33.53 3.41 -34.79
CA LYS A 51 33.38 4.26 -33.59
C LYS A 51 31.92 4.63 -33.41
N GLY A 52 31.45 4.66 -32.17
CA GLY A 52 30.07 4.95 -31.83
C GLY A 52 29.18 3.72 -31.93
N TRP A 53 27.91 3.93 -32.27
CA TRP A 53 26.89 2.89 -32.29
C TRP A 53 27.06 1.94 -33.47
N ILE A 54 27.05 0.64 -33.17
CA ILE A 54 26.96 -0.42 -34.16
C ILE A 54 25.73 -1.28 -33.89
N ASN A 55 24.99 -1.60 -34.95
CA ASN A 55 23.87 -2.53 -34.91
C ASN A 55 24.25 -3.81 -35.64
N THR A 56 24.07 -4.95 -34.98
CA THR A 56 24.38 -6.29 -35.49
C THR A 56 23.13 -7.17 -35.42
N SER A 57 23.22 -8.42 -35.89
CA SER A 57 22.14 -9.40 -35.68
C SER A 57 21.83 -9.67 -34.21
N ASP A 58 22.81 -9.50 -33.34
CA ASP A 58 22.69 -9.78 -31.91
C ASP A 58 22.11 -8.57 -31.15
N GLY A 59 22.15 -7.38 -31.78
CA GLY A 59 21.66 -6.11 -31.27
C GLY A 59 22.73 -5.01 -31.28
N TYR A 60 22.59 -4.04 -30.38
CA TYR A 60 23.39 -2.82 -30.37
C TYR A 60 24.62 -2.91 -29.47
N TYR A 61 25.74 -2.35 -29.94
CA TYR A 61 26.96 -2.13 -29.17
C TYR A 61 27.39 -0.67 -29.30
N TYR A 62 28.30 -0.23 -28.43
CA TYR A 62 28.90 1.09 -28.52
C TYR A 62 30.42 1.03 -28.45
N MET A 63 31.06 1.44 -29.53
CA MET A 63 32.49 1.56 -29.67
C MET A 63 32.92 2.94 -29.18
N ASP A 64 33.90 3.02 -28.29
CA ASP A 64 34.36 4.28 -27.73
C ASP A 64 34.84 5.23 -28.84
N LEU A 65 34.37 6.48 -28.82
CA LEU A 65 34.63 7.44 -29.89
C LEU A 65 36.11 7.82 -30.03
N SER A 66 36.89 7.68 -28.96
CA SER A 66 38.32 8.00 -29.00
C SER A 66 39.15 6.79 -29.46
N THR A 67 38.89 5.62 -28.88
CA THR A 67 39.74 4.44 -29.02
C THR A 67 39.19 3.34 -29.93
N GLY A 68 37.89 3.36 -30.25
CA GLY A 68 37.20 2.27 -30.95
C GLY A 68 37.02 1.01 -30.10
N VAL A 69 37.31 1.05 -28.80
CA VAL A 69 37.13 -0.08 -27.88
C VAL A 69 35.66 -0.25 -27.51
N MET A 70 35.16 -1.48 -27.57
CA MET A 70 33.79 -1.85 -27.19
C MET A 70 33.50 -1.50 -25.72
N SER A 71 32.36 -0.85 -25.50
CA SER A 71 31.92 -0.48 -24.15
C SER A 71 31.32 -1.67 -23.40
N VAL A 72 31.61 -1.73 -22.11
CA VAL A 72 31.01 -2.66 -21.15
C VAL A 72 30.62 -1.89 -19.89
N GLY A 73 29.55 -2.31 -19.24
CA GLY A 73 28.95 -1.63 -18.09
C GLY A 73 28.26 -0.31 -18.45
N TRP A 74 28.20 0.60 -17.48
CA TRP A 74 27.54 1.89 -17.61
C TRP A 74 28.27 2.84 -18.55
N LYS A 75 27.56 3.41 -19.52
CA LYS A 75 28.07 4.49 -20.39
C LYS A 75 27.02 5.58 -20.55
N LYS A 76 27.45 6.83 -20.37
CA LYS A 76 26.63 8.01 -20.65
C LYS A 76 26.90 8.47 -22.09
N ILE A 77 25.86 8.54 -22.91
CA ILE A 77 25.91 8.90 -24.33
C ILE A 77 24.79 9.90 -24.61
N ASN A 78 25.12 11.09 -25.11
CA ASN A 78 24.16 12.16 -25.39
C ASN A 78 23.20 12.43 -24.21
N ASP A 79 23.78 12.58 -23.02
CA ASP A 79 23.08 12.78 -21.75
C ASP A 79 22.16 11.67 -21.23
N LYS A 80 22.10 10.53 -21.92
CA LYS A 80 21.35 9.35 -21.48
C LYS A 80 22.31 8.26 -21.00
N TRP A 81 21.87 7.48 -20.00
CA TRP A 81 22.60 6.32 -19.51
C TRP A 81 22.17 5.06 -20.23
N TYR A 82 23.16 4.26 -20.62
CA TYR A 82 23.01 2.94 -21.21
C TYR A 82 23.83 1.95 -20.37
N TYR A 83 23.43 0.69 -20.39
CA TYR A 83 24.19 -0.40 -19.79
C TYR A 83 24.55 -1.41 -20.88
N PHE A 84 25.84 -1.68 -21.04
CA PHE A 84 26.34 -2.72 -21.93
C PHE A 84 26.69 -3.93 -21.07
N LYS A 85 26.14 -5.09 -21.39
CA LYS A 85 26.45 -6.35 -20.68
C LYS A 85 27.93 -6.71 -20.84
N SER A 86 28.38 -7.77 -20.18
CA SER A 86 29.78 -8.22 -20.26
C SER A 86 30.22 -8.64 -21.68
N ASP A 87 29.25 -9.02 -22.53
CA ASP A 87 29.45 -9.31 -23.95
C ASP A 87 29.47 -8.05 -24.83
N GLY A 88 29.25 -6.86 -24.26
CA GLY A 88 29.17 -5.58 -24.96
C GLY A 88 27.80 -5.27 -25.55
N LEU A 89 26.84 -6.20 -25.48
CA LEU A 89 25.50 -5.98 -26.01
C LEU A 89 24.72 -5.03 -25.08
N MET A 90 24.08 -4.03 -25.67
CA MET A 90 23.23 -3.08 -24.97
C MET A 90 22.07 -3.80 -24.27
N ALA A 91 21.89 -3.53 -22.98
CA ALA A 91 20.82 -4.11 -22.19
C ALA A 91 19.50 -3.37 -22.41
N THR A 92 18.42 -4.15 -22.42
CA THR A 92 17.03 -3.70 -22.30
C THR A 92 16.39 -4.43 -21.10
N GLY A 93 15.37 -3.85 -20.49
CA GLY A 93 14.70 -4.42 -19.31
C GLY A 93 15.51 -4.26 -18.02
N TRP A 94 15.31 -5.19 -17.08
CA TRP A 94 15.93 -5.13 -15.76
C TRP A 94 17.43 -5.42 -15.80
N VAL A 95 18.22 -4.55 -15.18
CA VAL A 95 19.65 -4.73 -14.90
C VAL A 95 19.86 -4.75 -13.39
N ASN A 96 20.54 -5.78 -12.88
CA ASN A 96 21.02 -5.81 -11.51
C ASN A 96 22.52 -5.53 -11.51
N ASP A 97 22.92 -4.43 -10.88
CA ASP A 97 24.31 -4.05 -10.70
C ASP A 97 24.54 -3.66 -9.24
N ASN A 98 25.47 -4.34 -8.58
CA ASN A 98 25.82 -4.11 -7.16
C ASN A 98 24.61 -4.07 -6.21
N ASN A 99 23.68 -5.04 -6.34
CA ASN A 99 22.43 -5.15 -5.56
C ASN A 99 21.46 -3.97 -5.75
N LYS A 100 21.61 -3.18 -6.82
CA LYS A 100 20.64 -2.19 -7.25
C LYS A 100 20.00 -2.65 -8.55
N HIS A 101 18.69 -2.46 -8.65
CA HIS A 101 17.92 -2.76 -9.84
C HIS A 101 17.69 -1.48 -10.63
N TYR A 102 17.90 -1.55 -11.94
CA TYR A 102 17.72 -0.49 -12.92
C TYR A 102 16.84 -1.02 -14.03
N TYR A 103 16.13 -0.13 -14.74
CA TYR A 103 15.34 -0.50 -15.89
C TYR A 103 15.81 0.25 -17.14
N MET A 104 16.14 -0.50 -18.18
CA MET A 104 16.53 0.01 -19.48
C MET A 104 15.34 -0.11 -20.43
N LEU A 105 14.94 1.00 -21.08
CA LEU A 105 13.87 1.00 -22.07
C LEU A 105 14.29 0.22 -23.32
N SER A 106 13.36 0.02 -24.25
CA SER A 106 13.61 -0.68 -25.52
C SER A 106 14.67 0.03 -26.38
N ASP A 107 14.79 1.36 -26.27
CA ASP A 107 15.86 2.15 -26.89
C ASP A 107 17.19 2.09 -26.12
N GLY A 108 17.25 1.31 -25.04
CA GLY A 108 18.43 1.13 -24.19
C GLY A 108 18.66 2.22 -23.16
N THR A 109 17.77 3.22 -23.09
CA THR A 109 17.95 4.34 -22.15
C THR A 109 17.45 3.98 -20.75
N MET A 110 18.21 4.38 -19.72
CA MET A 110 17.85 4.11 -18.33
C MET A 110 16.69 4.99 -17.86
N VAL A 111 15.70 4.39 -17.21
CA VAL A 111 14.62 5.12 -16.55
C VAL A 111 15.13 5.80 -15.28
N VAL A 112 14.85 7.10 -15.12
CA VAL A 112 15.27 7.92 -13.97
C VAL A 112 14.14 8.85 -13.52
N SER A 113 13.97 9.01 -12.20
CA SER A 113 13.00 9.94 -11.59
C SER A 113 11.57 9.84 -12.12
N GLN A 114 11.08 8.63 -12.38
CA GLN A 114 9.79 8.39 -13.02
C GLN A 114 9.14 7.11 -12.50
N TRP A 115 7.82 7.05 -12.62
CA TRP A 115 7.08 5.80 -12.47
C TRP A 115 7.31 4.91 -13.68
N LEU A 116 7.43 3.62 -13.41
CA LEU A 116 7.58 2.55 -14.37
C LEU A 116 6.44 1.57 -14.17
N ASN A 117 5.65 1.33 -15.21
CA ASN A 117 4.60 0.31 -15.23
C ASN A 117 5.03 -0.86 -16.11
N ILE A 118 4.92 -2.07 -15.59
CA ILE A 118 5.19 -3.31 -16.31
C ILE A 118 4.03 -4.26 -16.03
N GLY A 119 3.16 -4.46 -17.01
CA GLY A 119 1.90 -5.17 -16.79
C GLY A 119 1.02 -4.49 -15.73
N ASN A 120 0.63 -5.23 -14.70
CA ASN A 120 -0.18 -4.70 -13.59
C ASN A 120 0.66 -4.11 -12.46
N ASP A 121 1.99 -4.23 -12.54
CA ASP A 121 2.89 -3.81 -11.48
C ASP A 121 3.40 -2.40 -11.72
N TYR A 122 3.58 -1.66 -10.63
CA TYR A 122 4.14 -0.30 -10.66
C TYR A 122 5.41 -0.25 -9.82
N TYR A 123 6.40 0.47 -10.33
CA TYR A 123 7.70 0.71 -9.71
C TYR A 123 8.00 2.20 -9.79
N TYR A 124 8.94 2.65 -8.98
CA TYR A 124 9.46 4.01 -9.09
C TYR A 124 10.98 3.99 -9.18
N MET A 125 11.53 4.63 -10.20
CA MET A 125 12.97 4.71 -10.40
C MET A 125 13.49 6.02 -9.81
N ARG A 126 14.49 5.95 -8.92
CA ARG A 126 15.10 7.11 -8.28
C ARG A 126 15.92 7.94 -9.28
N SER A 127 16.42 9.09 -8.82
CA SER A 127 17.26 9.97 -9.64
C SER A 127 18.61 9.37 -10.04
N ASP A 128 19.12 8.41 -9.27
CA ASP A 128 20.29 7.61 -9.63
C ASP A 128 19.94 6.41 -10.53
N GLY A 129 18.67 6.27 -10.94
CA GLY A 129 18.16 5.16 -11.73
C GLY A 129 17.86 3.89 -10.93
N SER A 130 18.16 3.85 -9.63
CA SER A 130 17.88 2.66 -8.82
C SER A 130 16.39 2.54 -8.48
N MET A 131 15.86 1.31 -8.47
CA MET A 131 14.49 1.00 -8.11
C MET A 131 14.21 1.32 -6.63
N LEU A 132 13.13 2.07 -6.38
CA LEU A 132 12.65 2.43 -5.05
C LEU A 132 12.13 1.22 -4.29
N LEU A 133 12.44 1.17 -2.99
CA LEU A 133 11.98 0.18 -2.02
C LEU A 133 11.48 0.91 -0.77
N GLY A 134 10.48 0.35 -0.09
CA GLY A 134 9.94 0.84 1.17
C GLY A 134 9.08 2.11 1.04
N TRP A 135 9.00 2.85 2.14
CA TRP A 135 8.18 4.05 2.25
C TRP A 135 8.69 5.22 1.41
N ARG A 136 7.76 5.94 0.79
CA ARG A 136 8.07 7.17 0.06
C ARG A 136 6.89 8.13 0.05
N ASN A 137 7.16 9.39 0.41
CA ASN A 137 6.24 10.48 0.19
C ASN A 137 6.46 11.09 -1.21
N MET A 138 5.43 11.08 -2.04
CA MET A 138 5.39 11.67 -3.39
C MET A 138 4.01 12.29 -3.59
N ASP A 139 3.92 13.44 -4.27
CA ASP A 139 2.65 14.10 -4.59
C ASP A 139 1.72 14.29 -3.37
N ASN A 140 2.31 14.67 -2.23
CA ASN A 140 1.63 14.86 -0.95
C ASN A 140 0.90 13.60 -0.43
N ALA A 141 1.35 12.41 -0.83
CA ALA A 141 0.83 11.13 -0.38
C ALA A 141 1.96 10.14 -0.06
N TRP A 142 1.68 9.19 0.82
CA TRP A 142 2.61 8.11 1.12
C TRP A 142 2.32 6.90 0.24
N TYR A 143 3.37 6.32 -0.31
CA TYR A 143 3.37 5.06 -1.05
C TYR A 143 4.29 4.08 -0.32
N TYR A 144 4.04 2.79 -0.54
CA TYR A 144 4.93 1.74 -0.08
C TYR A 144 5.30 0.82 -1.22
N PHE A 145 6.60 0.59 -1.39
CA PHE A 145 7.16 -0.32 -2.37
C PHE A 145 7.66 -1.55 -1.64
N ASP A 146 7.16 -2.73 -2.01
CA ASP A 146 7.51 -3.99 -1.39
C ASP A 146 9.05 -4.17 -1.36
N PRO A 147 9.68 -4.37 -0.19
CA PRO A 147 11.14 -4.44 -0.09
C PRO A 147 11.78 -5.60 -0.86
N SER A 148 11.02 -6.66 -1.18
CA SER A 148 11.53 -7.84 -1.87
C SER A 148 11.49 -7.72 -3.39
N SER A 149 10.46 -7.05 -3.91
CA SER A 149 10.16 -7.00 -5.34
C SER A 149 10.20 -5.59 -5.93
N GLY A 150 10.10 -4.55 -5.12
CA GLY A 150 9.97 -3.15 -5.53
C GLY A 150 8.62 -2.76 -6.09
N LYS A 151 7.64 -3.67 -6.05
CA LYS A 151 6.28 -3.39 -6.51
C LYS A 151 5.58 -2.42 -5.55
N CYS A 152 4.95 -1.39 -6.10
CA CYS A 152 4.07 -0.50 -5.35
C CYS A 152 2.86 -1.29 -4.85
N VAL A 153 2.52 -1.11 -3.58
CA VAL A 153 1.36 -1.76 -2.97
C VAL A 153 0.10 -0.99 -3.32
N LEU A 154 -0.90 -1.69 -3.87
CA LEU A 154 -2.14 -1.11 -4.38
C LEU A 154 -3.35 -1.86 -3.84
N ASN A 155 -4.41 -1.13 -3.51
CA ASN A 155 -5.76 -1.63 -3.21
C ASN A 155 -5.80 -2.76 -2.17
N THR A 156 -4.99 -2.67 -1.12
CA THR A 156 -4.93 -3.71 -0.09
C THR A 156 -4.49 -3.16 1.26
N ALA A 157 -4.90 -3.85 2.32
CA ALA A 157 -4.28 -3.71 3.63
C ALA A 157 -3.04 -4.62 3.71
N ILE A 158 -1.94 -4.11 4.26
CA ILE A 158 -0.71 -4.90 4.51
C ILE A 158 -0.12 -4.60 5.88
N ASP A 159 0.52 -5.61 6.46
CA ASP A 159 1.34 -5.47 7.67
C ASP A 159 2.73 -4.96 7.30
N ILE A 160 3.11 -3.83 7.88
CA ILE A 160 4.45 -3.25 7.79
C ILE A 160 4.96 -3.03 9.21
N ASP A 161 5.94 -3.85 9.61
CA ASP A 161 6.59 -3.81 10.92
C ASP A 161 5.61 -3.95 12.11
N GLY A 162 4.65 -4.87 12.00
CA GLY A 162 3.68 -5.18 13.06
C GLY A 162 2.53 -4.18 13.13
N SER A 163 2.20 -3.51 12.03
CA SER A 163 1.14 -2.52 11.95
C SER A 163 0.49 -2.54 10.57
N TYR A 164 -0.84 -2.56 10.54
CA TYR A 164 -1.57 -2.57 9.28
C TYR A 164 -1.72 -1.15 8.70
N PHE A 165 -1.55 -1.05 7.39
CA PHE A 165 -1.81 0.15 6.59
C PHE A 165 -2.68 -0.23 5.41
N LEU A 166 -3.56 0.67 4.97
CA LEU A 166 -4.41 0.46 3.80
C LEU A 166 -3.97 1.37 2.65
N PHE A 167 -3.86 0.81 1.45
CA PHE A 167 -3.50 1.54 0.24
C PHE A 167 -4.66 1.50 -0.76
N GLY A 168 -4.93 2.63 -1.41
CA GLY A 168 -5.94 2.76 -2.46
C GLY A 168 -5.50 2.13 -3.78
N SER A 169 -6.41 2.09 -4.77
CA SER A 169 -6.10 1.64 -6.14
C SER A 169 -5.03 2.51 -6.82
N ASP A 170 -4.95 3.78 -6.44
CA ASP A 170 -3.91 4.71 -6.87
C ASP A 170 -2.59 4.58 -6.08
N GLY A 171 -2.48 3.61 -5.17
CA GLY A 171 -1.29 3.32 -4.37
C GLY A 171 -1.05 4.29 -3.22
N LYS A 172 -1.92 5.27 -3.01
CA LYS A 172 -1.81 6.19 -1.89
C LYS A 172 -2.26 5.50 -0.61
N MET A 173 -1.47 5.67 0.45
CA MET A 173 -1.83 5.26 1.80
C MET A 173 -3.06 6.05 2.26
N LEU A 174 -4.09 5.32 2.68
CA LEU A 174 -5.35 5.87 3.18
C LEU A 174 -5.27 6.13 4.69
N THR A 175 -6.01 7.13 5.14
CA THR A 175 -6.15 7.50 6.55
C THR A 175 -7.61 7.79 6.89
N GLY A 176 -7.91 7.98 8.17
CA GLY A 176 -9.27 8.19 8.69
C GLY A 176 -10.12 6.91 8.68
N TRP A 177 -11.43 7.10 8.68
CA TRP A 177 -12.41 6.02 8.58
C TRP A 177 -12.40 5.40 7.20
N GLN A 178 -12.21 4.08 7.13
CA GLN A 178 -12.19 3.32 5.88
C GLN A 178 -13.08 2.09 5.99
N GLN A 179 -13.85 1.84 4.94
CA GLN A 179 -14.59 0.59 4.79
C GLN A 179 -13.79 -0.35 3.90
N TYR A 180 -13.48 -1.53 4.41
CA TYR A 180 -12.71 -2.54 3.70
C TYR A 180 -13.30 -3.93 3.95
N ASN A 181 -13.57 -4.68 2.89
CA ASN A 181 -14.22 -6.01 2.97
C ASN A 181 -15.49 -6.03 3.84
N GLY A 182 -16.32 -4.98 3.75
CA GLY A 182 -17.59 -4.84 4.48
C GLY A 182 -17.46 -4.37 5.92
N ASN A 183 -16.25 -4.25 6.47
CA ASN A 183 -16.01 -3.81 7.85
C ASN A 183 -15.45 -2.38 7.89
N TYR A 184 -15.67 -1.70 9.01
CA TYR A 184 -15.12 -0.37 9.25
C TYR A 184 -13.85 -0.44 10.10
N TYR A 185 -12.83 0.27 9.64
CA TYR A 185 -11.54 0.43 10.27
C TYR A 185 -11.23 1.91 10.41
N TYR A 186 -10.33 2.25 11.32
CA TYR A 186 -9.80 3.59 11.44
C TYR A 186 -8.28 3.55 11.26
N PHE A 187 -7.77 4.26 10.26
CA PHE A 187 -6.34 4.44 10.02
C PHE A 187 -5.94 5.82 10.51
N ASN A 188 -4.88 5.94 11.31
CA ASN A 188 -4.59 7.20 11.99
C ASN A 188 -4.35 8.35 11.01
N MET A 189 -5.16 9.41 11.11
CA MET A 189 -5.04 10.61 10.27
C MET A 189 -3.99 11.60 10.76
N ASN A 190 -3.61 11.50 12.04
CA ASN A 190 -2.56 12.28 12.67
C ASN A 190 -1.70 11.33 13.47
N ALA A 191 -0.42 11.66 13.66
CA ALA A 191 0.32 11.11 14.80
C ALA A 191 -0.43 11.57 16.06
N ASN A 192 -1.24 10.69 16.64
CA ASN A 192 -2.17 11.08 17.69
C ASN A 192 -1.43 11.15 19.05
N SER A 193 -2.06 11.74 20.06
CA SER A 193 -1.50 11.92 21.40
C SER A 193 -1.16 10.60 22.13
N ALA A 194 -1.58 9.44 21.59
CA ALA A 194 -1.20 8.12 22.08
C ALA A 194 0.09 7.59 21.43
N GLY A 195 0.77 8.41 20.61
CA GLY A 195 2.05 8.07 19.98
C GLY A 195 1.92 7.13 18.78
N ILE A 196 0.73 6.94 18.22
CA ILE A 196 0.54 6.04 17.08
C ILE A 196 0.86 6.77 15.77
N PRO A 197 1.82 6.28 14.95
CA PRO A 197 2.17 6.89 13.67
C PRO A 197 0.99 7.04 12.68
N LEU A 198 1.11 8.07 11.84
CA LEU A 198 0.22 8.32 10.69
C LEU A 198 0.00 7.03 9.88
N GLY A 199 -1.24 6.79 9.47
CA GLY A 199 -1.61 5.69 8.58
C GLY A 199 -1.75 4.32 9.24
N LYS A 200 -1.28 4.13 10.48
CA LYS A 200 -1.46 2.84 11.17
C LYS A 200 -2.92 2.60 11.50
N MET A 201 -3.38 1.37 11.30
CA MET A 201 -4.69 0.90 11.75
C MET A 201 -4.77 1.01 13.28
N LEU A 202 -5.84 1.64 13.77
CA LEU A 202 -6.11 1.79 15.19
C LEU A 202 -6.83 0.55 15.74
N THR A 203 -6.41 0.15 16.93
CA THR A 203 -7.11 -0.82 17.78
C THR A 203 -7.44 -0.18 19.13
N GLY A 204 -8.48 -0.68 19.80
CA GLY A 204 -8.95 -0.16 21.08
C GLY A 204 -9.83 1.08 20.95
N TRP A 205 -9.82 1.91 21.99
CA TRP A 205 -10.70 3.08 22.07
C TRP A 205 -10.31 4.19 21.09
N LEU A 206 -11.32 4.75 20.43
CA LEU A 206 -11.24 5.95 19.61
C LEU A 206 -12.24 6.98 20.13
N SER A 207 -11.83 8.24 20.18
CA SER A 207 -12.72 9.38 20.42
C SER A 207 -12.52 10.40 19.32
N ASP A 208 -13.59 10.83 18.67
CA ASP A 208 -13.56 11.92 17.67
C ASP A 208 -13.89 13.29 18.28
N GLY A 209 -14.00 13.36 19.61
CA GLY A 209 -14.43 14.56 20.36
C GLY A 209 -15.93 14.64 20.60
N THR A 210 -16.74 13.92 19.82
CA THR A 210 -18.20 13.85 19.97
C THR A 210 -18.65 12.45 20.39
N ASN A 211 -18.15 11.43 19.72
CA ASN A 211 -18.49 10.02 19.91
C ASN A 211 -17.25 9.23 20.33
N LYS A 212 -17.50 8.17 21.09
CA LYS A 212 -16.50 7.13 21.39
C LYS A 212 -16.82 5.87 20.58
N TYR A 213 -15.78 5.20 20.11
CA TYR A 213 -15.84 3.96 19.36
C TYR A 213 -14.86 2.97 19.98
N TYR A 214 -15.05 1.69 19.68
CA TYR A 214 -14.10 0.66 20.06
C TYR A 214 -13.72 -0.20 18.86
N MET A 215 -12.45 -0.13 18.47
CA MET A 215 -11.85 -0.92 17.41
C MET A 215 -11.36 -2.23 18.03
N ASP A 216 -11.80 -3.38 17.53
CA ASP A 216 -11.47 -4.68 18.12
C ASP A 216 -9.94 -4.91 18.16
N PRO A 217 -9.33 -5.25 19.31
CA PRO A 217 -7.88 -5.42 19.40
C PRO A 217 -7.30 -6.56 18.56
N ALA A 218 -8.09 -7.57 18.21
CA ALA A 218 -7.60 -8.72 17.44
C ALA A 218 -7.53 -8.44 15.94
N ASN A 219 -8.42 -7.59 15.42
CA ASN A 219 -8.56 -7.40 13.96
C ASN A 219 -8.81 -5.96 13.52
N GLY A 220 -8.98 -5.00 14.43
CA GLY A 220 -9.23 -3.59 14.13
C GLY A 220 -10.65 -3.26 13.65
N ILE A 221 -11.58 -4.23 13.63
CA ILE A 221 -12.95 -3.99 13.20
C ILE A 221 -13.69 -3.13 14.23
N MET A 222 -14.36 -2.09 13.78
CA MET A 222 -15.20 -1.25 14.63
C MET A 222 -16.33 -2.07 15.26
N SER A 223 -16.47 -1.98 16.58
CA SER A 223 -17.51 -2.69 17.33
C SER A 223 -18.88 -2.04 17.16
N THR A 224 -19.90 -2.90 17.09
CA THR A 224 -21.33 -2.55 17.13
C THR A 224 -22.03 -3.44 18.14
N ALA A 225 -23.21 -3.02 18.61
CA ALA A 225 -24.01 -3.69 19.63
C ALA A 225 -23.25 -3.89 20.96
N TRP A 226 -23.61 -4.94 21.72
CA TRP A 226 -22.99 -5.25 23.00
C TRP A 226 -21.54 -5.73 22.83
N LYS A 227 -20.62 -5.12 23.58
CA LYS A 227 -19.21 -5.53 23.64
C LYS A 227 -18.73 -5.53 25.08
N GLN A 228 -18.05 -6.61 25.49
CA GLN A 228 -17.36 -6.66 26.77
C GLN A 228 -15.94 -6.13 26.60
N ILE A 229 -15.56 -5.13 27.41
CA ILE A 229 -14.26 -4.45 27.39
C ILE A 229 -13.81 -4.34 28.85
N ASP A 230 -12.63 -4.89 29.16
CA ASP A 230 -12.04 -4.90 30.50
C ASP A 230 -13.01 -5.37 31.62
N GLY A 231 -13.83 -6.38 31.29
CA GLY A 231 -14.80 -6.98 32.21
C GLY A 231 -16.18 -6.30 32.23
N TYR A 232 -16.35 -5.12 31.62
CA TYR A 232 -17.61 -4.37 31.60
C TYR A 232 -18.27 -4.40 30.23
N TYR A 233 -19.60 -4.49 30.22
CA TYR A 233 -20.37 -4.37 28.98
C TYR A 233 -20.59 -2.92 28.60
N HIS A 234 -20.40 -2.62 27.32
CA HIS A 234 -20.75 -1.36 26.67
C HIS A 234 -21.66 -1.67 25.49
N TYR A 235 -22.46 -0.70 25.05
CA TYR A 235 -23.28 -0.83 23.86
C TYR A 235 -22.89 0.21 22.82
N PHE A 236 -22.66 -0.23 21.60
CA PHE A 236 -22.37 0.61 20.45
C PHE A 236 -23.56 0.55 19.47
N ASN A 237 -24.00 1.69 18.95
CA ASN A 237 -25.05 1.68 17.92
C ASN A 237 -24.50 1.17 16.56
N ASN A 238 -25.34 1.16 15.53
CA ASN A 238 -24.95 0.66 14.20
C ASN A 238 -23.87 1.52 13.50
N SER A 239 -23.70 2.77 13.95
CA SER A 239 -22.63 3.68 13.52
C SER A 239 -21.36 3.52 14.36
N GLY A 240 -21.35 2.59 15.32
CA GLY A 240 -20.24 2.37 16.24
C GLY A 240 -20.14 3.39 17.37
N HIS A 241 -21.13 4.27 17.55
CA HIS A 241 -21.11 5.25 18.64
C HIS A 241 -21.47 4.55 19.94
N MET A 242 -20.59 4.64 20.93
CA MET A 242 -20.84 4.18 22.28
C MET A 242 -22.04 4.94 22.86
N GLN A 243 -23.03 4.20 23.36
CA GLN A 243 -24.20 4.76 24.01
C GLN A 243 -23.93 4.98 25.50
N THR A 244 -24.65 5.93 26.08
CA THR A 244 -24.69 6.19 27.52
C THR A 244 -26.14 6.45 27.96
N GLY A 245 -26.40 6.38 29.26
CA GLY A 245 -27.73 6.55 29.82
C GLY A 245 -28.66 5.37 29.52
N TRP A 246 -29.96 5.66 29.44
CA TRP A 246 -30.98 4.65 29.14
C TRP A 246 -30.94 4.21 27.69
N ILE A 247 -30.88 2.89 27.48
CA ILE A 247 -31.05 2.27 26.17
C ILE A 247 -32.13 1.19 26.24
N GLN A 248 -32.78 0.91 25.11
CA GLN A 248 -33.70 -0.20 24.96
C GLN A 248 -33.23 -1.12 23.84
N VAL A 249 -32.99 -2.39 24.15
CA VAL A 249 -32.55 -3.41 23.19
C VAL A 249 -33.55 -4.55 23.23
N SER A 250 -34.21 -4.82 22.10
CA SER A 250 -35.23 -5.87 21.97
C SER A 250 -36.31 -5.82 23.08
N GLY A 251 -36.81 -4.61 23.38
CA GLY A 251 -37.85 -4.38 24.38
C GLY A 251 -37.35 -4.33 25.84
N THR A 252 -36.10 -4.69 26.12
CA THR A 252 -35.52 -4.68 27.47
C THR A 252 -34.74 -3.39 27.71
N TYR A 253 -34.95 -2.76 28.88
CA TYR A 253 -34.24 -1.54 29.27
C TYR A 253 -32.94 -1.86 30.00
N TYR A 254 -31.90 -1.10 29.66
CA TYR A 254 -30.59 -1.14 30.30
C TYR A 254 -30.14 0.29 30.60
N TYR A 255 -29.24 0.44 31.56
CA TYR A 255 -28.62 1.73 31.87
C TYR A 255 -27.10 1.63 31.75
N LEU A 256 -26.53 2.51 30.94
CA LEU A 256 -25.09 2.67 30.76
C LEU A 256 -24.63 3.93 31.49
N ASP A 257 -23.57 3.83 32.29
CA ASP A 257 -23.06 4.95 33.07
C ASP A 257 -22.74 6.16 32.17
N PRO A 258 -23.28 7.36 32.44
CA PRO A 258 -23.01 8.55 31.64
C PRO A 258 -21.53 8.96 31.54
N ALA A 259 -20.70 8.61 32.53
CA ALA A 259 -19.29 8.99 32.56
C ALA A 259 -18.43 8.16 31.60
N ASP A 260 -18.71 6.85 31.51
CA ASP A 260 -17.84 5.91 30.82
C ASP A 260 -18.54 4.84 29.97
N GLY A 261 -19.86 4.77 29.99
CA GLY A 261 -20.66 3.86 29.17
C GLY A 261 -20.75 2.43 29.69
N ARG A 262 -20.24 2.16 30.90
CA ARG A 262 -20.32 0.81 31.49
C ARG A 262 -21.75 0.47 31.88
N MET A 263 -22.21 -0.72 31.50
CA MET A 263 -23.53 -1.22 31.85
C MET A 263 -23.64 -1.47 33.36
N VAL A 264 -24.71 -0.94 33.95
CA VAL A 264 -25.11 -1.27 35.32
C VAL A 264 -25.73 -2.66 35.34
N ALA A 265 -25.23 -3.54 36.21
CA ALA A 265 -25.72 -4.91 36.35
C ALA A 265 -25.57 -5.44 37.79
N GLY A 266 -26.47 -6.34 38.18
CA GLY A 266 -26.44 -7.07 39.46
C GLY A 266 -26.57 -6.17 40.69
N THR A 267 -27.23 -5.02 40.57
CA THR A 267 -27.24 -3.99 41.62
C THR A 267 -28.46 -3.07 41.51
N SER A 268 -28.67 -2.23 42.53
CA SER A 268 -29.63 -1.12 42.49
C SER A 268 -28.94 0.19 42.14
N ARG A 269 -29.58 1.07 41.36
CA ARG A 269 -29.10 2.44 41.12
C ARG A 269 -30.22 3.46 41.19
N THR A 270 -29.95 4.58 41.84
CA THR A 270 -30.82 5.75 41.83
C THR A 270 -30.47 6.64 40.65
N ILE A 271 -31.42 6.85 39.75
CA ILE A 271 -31.29 7.66 38.53
C ILE A 271 -32.45 8.66 38.55
N ASP A 272 -32.14 9.95 38.52
CA ASP A 272 -33.12 11.04 38.61
C ASP A 272 -34.11 10.90 39.78
N GLY A 273 -33.62 10.44 40.94
CA GLY A 273 -34.41 10.28 42.17
C GLY A 273 -35.20 8.97 42.28
N VAL A 274 -35.17 8.10 41.26
CA VAL A 274 -35.86 6.80 41.27
C VAL A 274 -34.85 5.67 41.37
N THR A 275 -35.06 4.73 42.29
CA THR A 275 -34.19 3.56 42.47
C THR A 275 -34.68 2.38 41.62
N TYR A 276 -33.85 1.99 40.65
CA TYR A 276 -34.07 0.85 39.76
C TYR A 276 -33.23 -0.35 40.19
N GLN A 277 -33.75 -1.55 39.96
CA GLN A 277 -33.05 -2.81 40.19
C GLN A 277 -32.60 -3.39 38.85
N PHE A 278 -31.32 -3.76 38.74
CA PHE A 278 -30.74 -4.34 37.53
C PHE A 278 -30.31 -5.78 37.81
N ALA A 279 -30.77 -6.71 36.99
CA ALA A 279 -30.34 -8.11 37.05
C ALA A 279 -28.85 -8.26 36.67
N ASN A 280 -28.27 -9.45 36.90
CA ASN A 280 -26.86 -9.71 36.59
C ASN A 280 -26.49 -9.55 35.10
N ASN A 281 -27.47 -9.66 34.21
CA ASN A 281 -27.31 -9.38 32.78
C ASN A 281 -27.58 -7.91 32.40
N GLY A 282 -27.79 -7.03 33.38
CA GLY A 282 -28.07 -5.61 33.21
C GLY A 282 -29.53 -5.26 32.88
N ALA A 283 -30.42 -6.23 32.76
CA ALA A 283 -31.83 -5.94 32.50
C ALA A 283 -32.45 -5.19 33.67
N CYS A 284 -33.04 -4.03 33.39
CA CYS A 284 -33.76 -3.24 34.37
C CYS A 284 -35.11 -3.90 34.67
N ASN A 285 -35.37 -4.17 35.95
CA ASN A 285 -36.68 -4.54 36.40
C ASN A 285 -37.56 -3.28 36.46
N THR A 286 -38.44 -3.11 35.49
CA THR A 286 -39.38 -1.98 35.44
C THR A 286 -40.57 -2.15 36.39
N SER A 287 -40.67 -3.29 37.09
CA SER A 287 -41.73 -3.57 38.08
C SER A 287 -41.41 -3.06 39.50
N VAL A 288 -40.37 -2.25 39.68
CA VAL A 288 -39.91 -1.82 41.01
C VAL A 288 -40.69 -0.58 41.49
N ASN A 289 -41.71 -0.86 42.31
CA ASN A 289 -42.26 -0.08 43.43
C ASN A 289 -42.36 1.45 43.30
N THR A 290 -43.59 1.92 43.05
CA THR A 290 -44.09 3.28 43.40
C THR A 290 -44.18 3.53 44.92
N ASN A 291 -43.52 2.73 45.76
CA ASN A 291 -43.65 2.77 47.22
C ASN A 291 -42.38 3.26 47.92
N ASN A 292 -41.73 4.31 47.39
CA ASN A 292 -40.86 5.14 48.23
C ASN A 292 -41.45 6.54 48.33
N VAL A 293 -42.46 6.64 49.18
CA VAL A 293 -43.04 7.89 49.65
C VAL A 293 -41.94 8.63 50.40
N TYR A 294 -41.28 9.60 49.75
CA TYR A 294 -40.74 10.73 50.50
C TYR A 294 -41.94 11.51 51.02
N ASN A 295 -42.26 11.28 52.30
CA ASN A 295 -43.40 11.92 52.95
C ASN A 295 -43.04 13.39 53.22
N GLY A 296 -43.62 14.28 52.42
CA GLY A 296 -43.51 15.73 52.52
C GLY A 296 -44.75 16.42 51.97
N SER A 297 -45.90 16.18 52.62
CA SER A 297 -47.09 17.05 52.70
C SER A 297 -47.78 17.58 51.42
N SER A 298 -49.05 17.17 51.30
CA SER A 298 -50.22 17.87 50.70
C SER A 298 -50.37 17.96 49.18
N GLY A 299 -51.48 17.41 48.66
CA GLY A 299 -52.06 17.83 47.37
C GLY A 299 -52.60 16.72 46.46
N ASN A 300 -53.85 16.34 46.69
CA ASN A 300 -54.85 15.73 45.80
C ASN A 300 -54.54 15.54 44.28
N GLY A 301 -54.73 14.31 43.76
CA GLY A 301 -55.29 14.08 42.42
C GLY A 301 -54.52 13.14 41.45
N GLY A 302 -55.18 12.03 41.05
CA GLY A 302 -55.07 11.45 39.70
C GLY A 302 -54.03 10.36 39.47
N GLY A 303 -54.48 9.11 39.34
CA GLY A 303 -53.65 7.97 38.93
C GLY A 303 -53.06 8.14 37.52
N GLY A 304 -51.74 8.10 37.43
CA GLY A 304 -50.99 8.08 36.18
C GLY A 304 -49.94 6.97 36.24
N SER A 305 -50.07 5.97 35.36
CA SER A 305 -49.05 4.97 35.10
C SER A 305 -47.82 5.67 34.51
N SER A 306 -46.79 5.89 35.32
CA SER A 306 -45.54 6.49 34.88
C SER A 306 -44.71 5.46 34.09
N THR A 307 -45.02 5.29 32.81
CA THR A 307 -44.04 4.84 31.84
C THR A 307 -42.89 5.86 31.84
N PRO A 308 -41.60 5.43 31.89
CA PRO A 308 -40.50 6.37 31.80
C PRO A 308 -40.60 7.11 30.46
N VAL A 309 -40.81 8.42 30.52
CA VAL A 309 -40.78 9.30 29.36
C VAL A 309 -39.31 9.44 28.96
N VAL A 310 -38.88 8.56 28.05
CA VAL A 310 -37.55 8.61 27.44
C VAL A 310 -37.63 9.58 26.27
N GLY A 311 -36.83 10.66 26.33
CA GLY A 311 -36.56 11.53 25.19
C GLY A 311 -35.85 10.72 24.11
N GLY A 312 -36.61 10.20 23.14
CA GLY A 312 -36.09 9.49 21.99
C GLY A 312 -35.28 10.44 21.11
N SER A 313 -33.95 10.38 21.25
CA SER A 313 -33.09 10.87 20.18
C SER A 313 -33.16 9.85 19.05
N SER A 314 -33.84 10.24 17.97
CA SER A 314 -33.87 9.51 16.71
C SER A 314 -32.45 9.32 16.19
N TYR A 315 -31.92 8.10 16.25
CA TYR A 315 -30.56 7.80 15.81
C TYR A 315 -30.52 7.62 14.29
N SER A 316 -29.75 8.48 13.64
CA SER A 316 -29.43 8.48 12.21
C SER A 316 -28.83 7.14 11.75
N SER A 317 -29.27 6.65 10.59
CA SER A 317 -28.88 5.37 9.99
C SER A 317 -27.61 5.42 9.13
N GLY A 318 -26.70 6.38 9.38
CA GLY A 318 -25.44 6.50 8.64
C GLY A 318 -24.26 5.91 9.41
N GLY A 319 -23.39 5.14 8.75
CA GLY A 319 -22.08 4.79 9.32
C GLY A 319 -21.26 6.05 9.67
N PRO A 320 -20.16 5.93 10.44
CA PRO A 320 -19.34 7.08 10.79
C PRO A 320 -18.93 7.81 9.51
N GLY A 321 -19.10 9.14 9.49
CA GLY A 321 -18.93 9.96 8.29
C GLY A 321 -17.58 9.67 7.63
N ALA A 322 -17.61 8.98 6.50
CA ALA A 322 -16.41 8.65 5.75
C ALA A 322 -15.77 9.96 5.31
N SER A 323 -14.57 10.26 5.80
CA SER A 323 -13.78 11.37 5.28
C SER A 323 -13.43 11.03 3.85
N SER A 324 -14.06 11.74 2.91
CA SER A 324 -13.91 11.55 1.48
C SER A 324 -12.48 11.85 1.02
N SER A 325 -11.65 10.82 0.90
CA SER A 325 -10.78 10.67 -0.26
C SER A 325 -11.50 9.72 -1.20
N SER A 326 -12.22 10.28 -2.16
CA SER A 326 -12.95 9.55 -3.19
C SER A 326 -12.07 8.51 -3.90
N ASN A 327 -12.41 7.24 -3.79
CA ASN A 327 -12.80 6.45 -4.96
C ASN A 327 -13.69 5.27 -4.56
N ARG A 328 -14.86 5.26 -5.17
CA ARG A 328 -15.92 4.27 -5.01
C ARG A 328 -15.80 3.32 -6.18
N THR A 329 -15.51 2.04 -5.93
CA THR A 329 -15.99 0.96 -6.80
C THR A 329 -16.30 -0.29 -5.98
N THR A 330 -17.54 -0.73 -6.13
CA THR A 330 -18.09 -2.02 -5.71
C THR A 330 -17.50 -3.18 -6.52
N PRO A 331 -17.35 -4.38 -5.95
CA PRO A 331 -16.88 -5.57 -6.68
C PRO A 331 -18.04 -6.23 -7.44
N GLY A 332 -17.87 -6.45 -8.75
CA GLY A 332 -18.85 -7.20 -9.55
C GLY A 332 -18.48 -7.35 -11.02
N GLY A 333 -17.94 -8.53 -11.36
CA GLY A 333 -18.25 -9.24 -12.61
C GLY A 333 -17.50 -8.85 -13.90
N THR A 334 -16.50 -9.66 -14.27
CA THR A 334 -16.53 -10.65 -15.37
C THR A 334 -15.13 -10.82 -15.96
N SER A 335 -14.66 -12.07 -15.97
CA SER A 335 -13.45 -12.47 -16.69
C SER A 335 -13.66 -12.36 -18.19
N PRO A 336 -12.64 -11.92 -18.95
CA PRO A 336 -12.43 -12.41 -20.30
C PRO A 336 -11.21 -13.34 -20.30
N SER A 337 -11.46 -14.58 -20.71
CA SER A 337 -10.44 -15.46 -21.25
C SER A 337 -9.75 -14.80 -22.45
N GLY A 338 -8.43 -14.68 -22.41
CA GLY A 338 -7.61 -14.21 -23.53
C GLY A 338 -6.18 -14.68 -23.35
N ASN A 339 -5.86 -15.80 -24.01
CA ASN A 339 -4.53 -16.37 -24.09
C ASN A 339 -3.78 -15.73 -25.27
N SER A 340 -2.68 -15.02 -25.02
CA SER A 340 -1.57 -14.83 -25.98
C SER A 340 -0.37 -14.22 -25.27
N GLY A 341 0.75 -14.93 -25.28
CA GLY A 341 2.01 -14.51 -24.68
C GLY A 341 2.69 -13.38 -25.44
N ASP A 342 2.17 -12.16 -25.30
CA ASP A 342 2.87 -10.93 -25.67
C ASP A 342 3.60 -10.36 -24.46
N SER A 343 4.89 -10.09 -24.63
CA SER A 343 5.71 -9.37 -23.66
C SER A 343 5.08 -8.01 -23.38
N LEU A 344 4.55 -7.84 -22.16
CA LEU A 344 3.93 -6.59 -21.69
C LEU A 344 4.96 -5.46 -21.76
N GLU A 345 4.79 -4.54 -22.72
CA GLU A 345 5.71 -3.44 -22.96
C GLU A 345 5.72 -2.48 -21.77
N ALA A 346 6.90 -2.15 -21.26
CA ALA A 346 7.03 -1.26 -20.12
C ALA A 346 6.73 0.19 -20.50
N GLY A 347 5.86 0.85 -19.74
CA GLY A 347 5.45 2.23 -19.97
C GLY A 347 5.88 3.16 -18.86
N LEU A 348 6.35 4.37 -19.23
CA LEU A 348 6.46 5.48 -18.29
C LEU A 348 5.07 6.04 -18.00
N THR A 349 4.77 6.32 -16.74
CA THR A 349 3.45 6.79 -16.32
C THR A 349 3.56 7.92 -15.29
N GLY A 350 2.41 8.53 -14.94
CA GLY A 350 2.30 9.41 -13.78
C GLY A 350 2.10 8.66 -12.46
N GLY A 351 2.18 7.33 -12.46
CA GLY A 351 1.88 6.47 -11.33
C GLY A 351 0.58 5.66 -11.49
N PRO A 352 0.22 4.86 -10.48
CA PRO A 352 -1.04 4.13 -10.45
C PRO A 352 -2.21 5.10 -10.50
N LYS A 353 -3.29 4.71 -11.19
CA LYS A 353 -4.51 5.51 -11.34
C LYS A 353 -5.68 4.83 -10.64
N PRO A 354 -6.65 5.62 -10.13
CA PRO A 354 -7.91 5.16 -9.55
C PRO A 354 -8.61 3.98 -10.20
#